data_AF-A0A7V1LR08-F1
#
_entry.id   AF-A0A7V1LR08-F1
#
_cell.length_a   1.000
_cell.length_b   1.000
_cell.length_c   1.000
_cell.angle_alpha   90.00
_cell.angle_beta   90.00
_cell.angle_gamma   90.00
#
_symmetry.space_group_name_H-M   'P 1'
#
loop_
_entity.id
_entity.type
_entity.pdbx_description
1 polymer ?
#
loop_
_entity_poly.entity_id
_entity_poly.type
_entity_poly.pdbx_seq_one_letter_code
_entity_poly.pdbx_strand_id
1 'polypeptide(L)' 'LSENGMVFSGLSPDRELVEIIELPSHRWFLGCQFHPELKSRATKAHPLFREFVKASLEYAEEKKYIFKKE' A
#
# COMPACT_ATOMS: atom_id res chain seq x y z
N LEU A 1 8.06 16.27 4.90
CA LEU A 1 7.21 15.06 4.73
C LEU A 1 7.69 13.92 5.61
N SER A 2 8.97 13.57 5.57
CA SER A 2 9.55 12.54 6.43
C SER A 2 9.39 12.82 7.93
N GLU A 3 9.65 14.05 8.34
CA GLU A 3 9.46 14.52 9.73
C GLU A 3 7.99 14.43 10.20
N ASN A 4 7.04 14.36 9.27
CA ASN A 4 5.60 14.21 9.56
C ASN A 4 5.12 12.76 9.45
N GLY A 5 6.04 11.78 9.45
CA GLY A 5 5.72 10.36 9.51
C GLY A 5 5.66 9.61 8.17
N MET A 6 5.85 10.29 7.03
CA MET A 6 5.97 9.62 5.73
C MET A 6 7.33 8.93 5.60
N VAL A 7 7.36 7.71 5.06
CA VAL A 7 8.59 6.96 4.83
C VAL A 7 8.85 6.87 3.32
N PHE A 8 10.07 7.21 2.90
CA PHE A 8 10.55 7.01 1.52
C PHE A 8 11.17 5.61 1.42
N SER A 9 10.33 4.59 1.20
CA SER A 9 10.74 3.17 1.25
C SER A 9 11.37 2.65 -0.03
N GLY A 10 11.21 3.36 -1.14
CA GLY A 10 11.82 3.04 -2.43
C GLY A 10 12.51 4.25 -3.01
N LEU A 11 13.78 4.08 -3.38
CA LEU A 11 14.56 5.07 -4.10
C LEU A 11 15.02 4.49 -5.44
N SER A 12 15.29 5.35 -6.41
CA SER A 12 15.98 4.96 -7.64
C SER A 12 17.37 4.38 -7.31
N PRO A 13 17.99 3.59 -8.21
CA PRO A 13 19.30 2.98 -7.95
C PRO A 13 20.41 3.97 -7.58
N ASP A 14 20.36 5.18 -8.14
CA ASP A 14 21.24 6.31 -7.84
C ASP A 14 20.84 7.11 -6.59
N ARG A 15 19.68 6.81 -6.00
CA ARG A 15 19.09 7.42 -4.79
C ARG A 15 18.68 8.88 -4.91
N GLU A 16 18.62 9.41 -6.12
CA GLU A 16 18.22 10.80 -6.38
C GLU A 16 16.70 10.98 -6.43
N LEU A 17 15.96 9.92 -6.78
CA LEU A 17 14.51 9.96 -6.93
C LEU A 17 13.82 9.04 -5.93
N VAL A 18 12.71 9.52 -5.36
CA VAL A 18 11.81 8.70 -4.54
C VAL A 18 10.83 7.97 -5.45
N GLU A 19 10.85 6.64 -5.37
CA GLU A 19 10.05 5.73 -6.20
C GLU A 19 8.85 5.16 -5.44
N ILE A 20 8.97 4.99 -4.12
CA ILE A 20 7.90 4.46 -3.25
C ILE A 20 7.84 5.27 -1.95
N ILE A 21 6.62 5.62 -1.56
CA ILE A 21 6.31 6.23 -0.27
C ILE A 21 5.30 5.40 0.51
N GLU A 22 5.43 5.38 1.83
CA GLU A 22 4.54 4.67 2.75
C GLU A 22 4.17 5.57 3.94
N LEU A 23 3.03 5.30 4.58
CA LEU A 23 2.62 5.95 5.82
C LEU A 23 2.35 4.87 6.88
N PRO A 24 3.32 4.56 7.77
CA PRO A 24 3.21 3.44 8.72
C PRO A 24 2.07 3.55 9.73
N SER A 25 1.58 4.76 10.01
CA SER A 25 0.44 4.99 10.89
C SER A 25 -0.90 4.61 10.25
N HIS A 26 -0.92 4.32 8.95
CA HIS A 26 -2.10 3.87 8.22
C HIS A 26 -1.97 2.38 7.89
N ARG A 27 -3.05 1.60 8.07
CA ARG A 27 -3.08 0.14 7.85
C ARG A 27 -2.44 -0.29 6.54
N TRP A 28 -2.80 0.41 5.47
CA TRP A 28 -2.22 0.20 4.15
C TRP A 28 -2.20 1.54 3.43
N PHE A 29 -1.04 2.15 3.30
CA PHE A 29 -0.84 3.38 2.53
C PHE A 29 0.48 3.26 1.79
N LEU A 30 0.41 3.21 0.46
CA LEU A 30 1.56 3.11 -0.40
C LEU A 30 1.30 3.91 -1.67
N GLY A 31 2.27 4.71 -2.08
CA GLY A 31 2.32 5.37 -3.38
C GLY A 31 3.59 4.95 -4.13
N CYS A 32 3.49 4.77 -5.44
CA CYS A 32 4.64 4.49 -6.29
C CYS A 32 4.62 5.34 -7.56
N GLN A 33 5.80 5.70 -8.08
CA GLN A 33 5.92 6.46 -9.33
C GLN A 33 5.81 5.60 -10.59
N PHE A 34 6.17 4.31 -10.49
CA PHE A 34 6.05 3.36 -11.60
C PHE A 34 4.63 2.80 -11.73
N HIS A 35 4.40 2.06 -12.82
CA HIS A 35 3.12 1.47 -13.21
C HIS A 35 3.08 -0.06 -12.92
N PRO A 36 2.75 -0.50 -11.68
CA PRO A 36 2.69 -1.92 -11.33
C PRO A 36 1.61 -2.70 -12.09
N GLU A 37 0.58 -2.01 -12.59
CA GLU A 37 -0.55 -2.58 -13.33
C GLU A 37 -0.10 -3.28 -14.61
N LEU A 38 0.90 -2.71 -15.30
CA LEU A 38 1.44 -3.26 -16.55
C LEU A 38 2.14 -4.62 -16.34
N LYS A 39 2.57 -4.91 -15.10
CA LYS A 39 3.21 -6.17 -14.72
C LYS A 39 2.26 -7.15 -14.04
N SER A 40 1.03 -6.74 -13.71
CA SER A 40 0.03 -7.64 -13.11
C SER A 40 -0.56 -8.59 -14.16
N ARG A 41 -0.87 -9.84 -13.78
CA ARG A 41 -1.50 -10.85 -14.64
C ARG A 41 -2.61 -11.57 -13.87
N ALA A 42 -3.60 -12.11 -14.58
CA ALA A 42 -4.71 -12.84 -13.96
C ALA A 42 -4.25 -14.05 -13.12
N THR A 43 -3.24 -14.80 -13.61
CA THR A 43 -2.66 -15.95 -12.90
C THR A 43 -1.62 -15.56 -11.85
N LYS A 44 -1.15 -14.32 -11.86
CA LYS A 44 -0.12 -13.81 -10.94
C LYS A 44 -0.31 -12.30 -10.75
N ALA A 45 -1.20 -11.96 -9.82
CA ALA A 45 -1.44 -10.57 -9.46
C ALA A 45 -0.15 -9.93 -8.94
N HIS A 46 0.09 -8.67 -9.29
CA HIS A 46 1.21 -7.92 -8.74
C HIS A 46 1.06 -7.81 -7.22
N PRO A 47 2.15 -7.96 -6.43
CA PRO A 47 2.07 -7.93 -4.97
C PRO A 47 1.35 -6.71 -4.41
N LEU A 48 1.63 -5.51 -4.94
CA LEU A 48 1.00 -4.27 -4.47
C LEU A 48 -0.54 -4.32 -4.53
N PHE A 49 -1.13 -4.80 -5.63
CA PHE A 49 -2.59 -4.92 -5.74
C PHE A 49 -3.14 -6.04 -4.86
N ARG A 50 -2.44 -7.19 -4.80
CA ARG A 50 -2.85 -8.31 -3.96
C ARG A 50 -2.91 -7.91 -2.48
N GLU A 51 -1.88 -7.24 -1.98
CA GLU A 51 -1.84 -6.80 -0.59
C GLU A 51 -2.80 -5.64 -0.31
N PHE A 52 -3.01 -4.72 -1.28
CA PHE A 52 -4.04 -3.67 -1.15
C PHE A 52 -5.45 -4.24 -0.96
N VAL A 53 -5.83 -5.22 -1.79
CA VAL A 53 -7.14 -5.87 -1.70
C VAL A 53 -7.26 -6.64 -0.39
N LYS A 54 -6.20 -7.37 0.02
CA LYS A 54 -6.16 -8.06 1.30
C LYS A 54 -6.41 -7.10 2.48
N ALA A 55 -5.67 -5.99 2.55
CA ALA A 55 -5.85 -5.01 3.61
C ALA A 55 -7.24 -4.35 3.59
N SER A 56 -7.82 -4.15 2.41
CA SER A 56 -9.18 -3.65 2.23
C SER A 56 -10.23 -4.64 2.77
N LEU A 57 -10.05 -5.94 2.52
CA LEU A 57 -10.91 -6.99 3.05
C LEU A 57 -10.84 -7.05 4.59
N GLU A 58 -9.62 -7.05 5.14
CA GLU A 58 -9.42 -7.04 6.60
C GLU A 58 -10.10 -5.83 7.25
N TYR A 59 -9.99 -4.64 6.63
CA TYR A 59 -10.68 -3.45 7.11
C TYR A 59 -12.21 -3.58 7.07
N ALA A 60 -12.76 -4.15 5.99
CA ALA A 60 -14.20 -4.36 5.85
C ALA A 60 -14.74 -5.35 6.90
N GLU A 61 -14.00 -6.41 7.19
CA GLU A 61 -14.36 -7.40 8.22
C GLU A 61 -14.37 -6.80 9.63
N GLU A 62 -13.34 -6.04 9.97
CA GLU A 62 -13.28 -5.34 11.27
C GLU A 62 -14.43 -4.35 11.44
N LYS A 63 -14.72 -3.54 10.40
CA LYS A 63 -15.86 -2.62 10.43
C LYS A 63 -17.17 -3.37 10.65
N LYS A 64 -17.39 -4.46 9.94
CA LYS A 64 -18.59 -5.30 10.11
C LYS A 64 -18.70 -5.86 11.53
N TYR A 65 -17.59 -6.23 12.16
CA TYR A 65 -17.58 -6.71 13.54
C TYR A 65 -17.93 -5.62 14.54
N ILE A 66 -17.41 -4.40 14.37
CA ILE A 66 -17.74 -3.24 15.21
C ILE A 66 -19.24 -2.93 15.12
N PHE A 67 -19.80 -2.84 13.91
CA PHE A 67 -21.22 -2.56 13.70
C PHE A 67 -22.18 -3.65 14.22
N LYS A 68 -21.72 -4.88 14.42
CA LYS A 68 -22.54 -5.96 15.00
C LYS A 68 -22.54 -5.97 16.53
N LYS A 69 -21.61 -5.24 17.16
CA LYS A 69 -21.48 -5.14 18.62
C LYS A 69 -22.23 -3.95 19.22
N GLU A 70 -22.58 -2.98 18.38
CA GLU A 70 -23.53 -1.91 18.69
C GLU A 70 -24.97 -2.39 18.50
#